data_AF-A0A9W8TY05-F1
#
_entry.id   AF-A0A9W8TY05-F1
#
_cell.length_a   1.000
_cell.length_b   1.000
_cell.length_c   1.000
_cell.angle_alpha   90.00
_cell.angle_beta   90.00
_cell.angle_gamma   90.00
#
_symmetry.space_group_name_H-M   'P 1'
#
loop_
_entity.id
_entity.type
_entity.pdbx_description
1 polymer ?
#
loop_
_entity_poly.entity_id
_entity_poly.type
_entity_poly.pdbx_seq_one_letter_code
_entity_poly.pdbx_strand_id
1 'polypeptide(L)'
;SSPFASLLRRSRFATFDPKIRQTYYTPPSHASRGSWGLKRPLALRRRNSFITLPAPFEDKAQFIEWSRAEDEVRFIRRFEEMQVRPVMQPKTPWAKTLGSKNSANWIIDSEFCRRYEGPEAEEEGFGSNENLLRVAAQEAQQARAREQQASVSDDLADFGKAGTGNYGHRRALKSHSVKLSPNIEAMMPDQFERYVRRLRQLRPRFKEFLRKVAADDARTAKDRKLIQQQTHALENTRKSFLSSNNTLFDIAQNPSTEYHRRFIEDYTASQFADISSSNGVIIEQRPHQVGGLLYSHPTNLHTQL
;
A
#
# COMPACT_ATOMS: atom_id res chain seq x y z
N SER A 1 -15.66 -22.60 -20.20
CA SER A 1 -15.39 -21.54 -21.19
C SER A 1 -14.99 -22.18 -22.51
N SER A 2 -15.28 -21.56 -23.65
CA SER A 2 -14.81 -22.06 -24.94
C SER A 2 -13.28 -21.89 -25.08
N PRO A 3 -12.59 -22.74 -25.88
CA PRO A 3 -11.16 -22.61 -26.11
C PRO A 3 -10.80 -21.27 -26.75
N PHE A 4 -11.62 -20.79 -27.70
CA PHE A 4 -11.45 -19.48 -28.33
C PHE A 4 -11.52 -18.33 -27.32
N ALA A 5 -12.51 -18.31 -26.42
CA ALA A 5 -12.61 -17.27 -25.39
C ALA A 5 -11.38 -17.26 -24.46
N SER A 6 -10.82 -18.44 -24.19
CA SER A 6 -9.59 -18.57 -23.39
C SER A 6 -8.36 -18.02 -24.12
N LEU A 7 -8.25 -18.23 -25.43
CA LEU A 7 -7.19 -17.64 -26.26
C LEU A 7 -7.36 -16.12 -26.39
N LEU A 8 -8.58 -15.64 -26.64
CA LEU A 8 -8.87 -14.22 -26.75
C LEU A 8 -8.50 -13.49 -25.45
N ARG A 9 -8.88 -14.03 -24.29
CA ARG A 9 -8.54 -13.48 -22.97
C ARG A 9 -7.03 -13.40 -22.71
N ARG A 10 -6.24 -14.29 -23.31
CA ARG A 10 -4.77 -14.32 -23.20
C ARG A 10 -4.07 -13.58 -24.34
N SER A 11 -4.81 -13.07 -25.32
CA SER A 11 -4.24 -12.36 -26.47
C SER A 11 -3.64 -11.03 -26.04
N ARG A 12 -2.60 -10.56 -26.76
CA ARG A 12 -2.01 -9.22 -26.54
C ARG A 12 -2.98 -8.09 -26.88
N PHE A 13 -4.04 -8.38 -27.63
CA PHE A 13 -5.10 -7.41 -27.89
C PHE A 13 -5.99 -7.22 -26.65
N ALA A 14 -6.28 -8.30 -25.91
CA ALA A 14 -7.10 -8.21 -24.70
C ALA A 14 -6.44 -7.47 -23.53
N THR A 15 -5.13 -7.18 -23.61
CA THR A 15 -4.44 -6.33 -22.64
C THR A 15 -4.63 -4.83 -22.91
N PHE A 16 -5.25 -4.44 -24.03
CA PHE A 16 -5.57 -3.05 -24.32
C PHE A 16 -6.61 -2.52 -23.33
N ASP A 17 -6.24 -1.47 -22.59
CA ASP A 17 -7.15 -0.70 -21.75
C ASP A 17 -7.24 0.74 -22.29
N PRO A 18 -8.42 1.21 -22.74
CA PRO A 18 -8.60 2.57 -23.26
C PRO A 18 -8.26 3.67 -22.24
N LYS A 19 -8.27 3.38 -20.95
CA LYS A 19 -7.94 4.36 -19.89
C LYS A 19 -6.43 4.54 -19.72
N ILE A 20 -5.63 3.58 -20.19
CA ILE A 20 -4.18 3.61 -20.06
C ILE A 20 -3.62 3.96 -21.43
N ARG A 21 -2.88 5.06 -21.52
CA ARG A 21 -2.15 5.42 -22.75
C ARG A 21 -0.95 4.50 -22.93
N GLN A 22 -1.21 3.26 -23.33
CA GLN A 22 -0.17 2.26 -23.58
C GLN A 22 0.55 2.55 -24.90
N THR A 23 1.86 2.37 -24.87
CA THR A 23 2.71 2.49 -26.06
C THR A 23 2.93 1.12 -26.70
N TYR A 24 2.76 1.06 -28.02
CA TYR A 24 2.98 -0.15 -28.82
C TYR A 24 4.18 0.01 -29.74
N TYR A 25 4.84 -1.11 -29.98
CA TYR A 25 6.00 -1.25 -30.86
C TYR A 25 5.73 -2.38 -31.86
N THR A 26 6.24 -2.21 -33.08
CA THR A 26 6.26 -3.27 -34.10
C THR A 26 7.67 -3.49 -34.63
N PRO A 27 8.11 -4.74 -34.86
CA PRO A 27 9.40 -5.00 -35.47
C PRO A 27 9.56 -4.32 -36.85
N PRO A 28 10.78 -3.92 -37.26
CA PRO A 28 11.00 -3.20 -38.52
C PRO A 28 10.44 -3.90 -39.78
N SER A 29 10.46 -5.24 -39.79
CA SER A 29 9.90 -6.06 -40.88
C SER A 29 8.40 -5.84 -41.07
N HIS A 30 7.63 -5.81 -39.97
CA HIS A 30 6.20 -5.55 -39.97
C HIS A 30 5.87 -4.07 -40.15
N ALA A 31 6.70 -3.17 -39.58
CA ALA A 31 6.58 -1.72 -39.73
C ALA A 31 6.55 -1.31 -41.20
N SER A 32 7.44 -1.87 -42.03
CA SER A 32 7.51 -1.56 -43.47
C SER A 32 6.20 -1.81 -44.22
N ARG A 33 5.40 -2.77 -43.76
CA ARG A 33 4.10 -3.16 -44.32
C ARG A 33 2.93 -2.42 -43.67
N GLY A 34 3.19 -1.56 -42.68
CA GLY A 34 2.16 -0.93 -41.86
C GLY A 34 1.44 -1.91 -40.94
N SER A 35 2.02 -3.08 -40.65
CA SER A 35 1.43 -4.09 -39.77
C SER A 35 1.82 -3.84 -38.31
N TRP A 36 0.83 -3.53 -37.49
CA TRP A 36 1.00 -3.19 -36.07
C TRP A 36 0.29 -4.18 -35.13
N GLY A 37 -0.18 -5.32 -35.65
CA GLY A 37 -1.02 -6.25 -34.89
C GLY A 37 -2.43 -5.71 -34.61
N LEU A 38 -2.85 -4.70 -35.37
CA LEU A 38 -4.16 -4.06 -35.30
C LEU A 38 -5.07 -4.60 -36.42
N LYS A 39 -6.36 -4.26 -36.35
CA LYS A 39 -7.37 -4.68 -37.34
C LYS A 39 -7.06 -4.18 -38.76
N ARG A 40 -6.49 -2.98 -38.89
CA ARG A 40 -6.15 -2.34 -40.18
C ARG A 40 -4.69 -1.89 -40.18
N PRO A 41 -3.99 -1.90 -41.33
CA PRO A 41 -2.64 -1.39 -41.41
C PRO A 41 -2.60 0.13 -41.22
N LEU A 42 -1.55 0.64 -40.57
CA LEU A 42 -1.33 2.06 -40.39
C LEU A 42 -0.45 2.62 -41.51
N ALA A 43 -0.64 3.90 -41.84
CA ALA A 43 0.21 4.61 -42.80
C ALA A 43 1.65 4.83 -42.29
N LEU A 44 1.92 4.58 -41.01
CA LEU A 44 3.23 4.69 -40.41
C LEU A 44 4.11 3.48 -40.80
N ARG A 45 5.00 3.70 -41.78
CA ARG A 45 5.93 2.68 -42.33
C ARG A 45 7.39 2.86 -41.89
N ARG A 46 7.64 3.60 -40.81
CA ARG A 46 8.99 3.91 -40.32
C ARG A 46 9.48 2.85 -39.33
N ARG A 47 10.78 2.53 -39.38
CA ARG A 47 11.44 1.62 -38.42
C ARG A 47 11.50 2.27 -37.03
N ASN A 48 11.56 1.45 -35.98
CA ASN A 48 11.71 1.88 -34.58
C ASN A 48 10.70 2.96 -34.15
N SER A 49 9.49 2.89 -34.69
CA SER A 49 8.43 3.83 -34.34
C SER A 49 7.57 3.25 -33.21
N PHE A 50 7.00 4.16 -32.43
CA PHE A 50 6.15 3.86 -31.29
C PHE A 50 4.83 4.61 -31.45
N ILE A 51 3.73 3.95 -31.15
CA ILE A 51 2.38 4.53 -31.26
C ILE A 51 1.62 4.39 -29.95
N THR A 52 0.69 5.32 -29.69
CA THR A 52 -0.38 5.11 -28.71
C THR A 52 -1.73 5.10 -29.41
N LEU A 53 -2.68 4.36 -28.85
CA LEU A 53 -4.05 4.25 -29.35
C LEU A 53 -4.98 4.98 -28.36
N PRO A 54 -5.76 5.97 -28.80
CA PRO A 54 -6.78 6.58 -27.97
C PRO A 54 -8.02 5.69 -27.86
N ALA A 55 -8.94 6.09 -26.98
CA ALA A 55 -10.28 5.52 -26.90
C ALA A 55 -11.25 6.35 -27.75
N PRO A 56 -12.12 5.75 -28.57
CA PRO A 56 -12.32 4.32 -28.83
C PRO A 56 -11.26 3.71 -29.78
N PHE A 57 -11.13 2.37 -29.78
CA PHE A 57 -10.15 1.64 -30.60
C PHE A 57 -10.30 1.84 -32.12
N GLU A 58 -11.55 1.86 -32.62
CA GLU A 58 -11.87 2.13 -34.02
C GLU A 58 -12.91 3.23 -34.04
N ASP A 59 -12.67 4.25 -34.87
CA ASP A 59 -13.65 5.31 -35.06
C ASP A 59 -14.81 4.81 -35.92
N LYS A 60 -15.97 5.48 -35.84
CA LYS A 60 -17.14 5.20 -36.66
C LYS A 60 -16.84 5.29 -38.16
N ALA A 61 -15.90 6.17 -38.52
CA ALA A 61 -15.39 6.31 -39.89
C ALA A 61 -14.48 5.15 -40.34
N GLN A 62 -14.36 4.08 -39.54
CA GLN A 62 -13.64 2.86 -39.86
C GLN A 62 -12.13 3.02 -40.10
N PHE A 63 -11.52 4.00 -39.43
CA PHE A 63 -10.08 4.09 -39.32
C PHE A 63 -9.65 3.93 -37.86
N ILE A 64 -8.37 3.62 -37.67
CA ILE A 64 -7.76 3.49 -36.35
C ILE A 64 -7.04 4.79 -36.08
N GLU A 65 -7.52 5.55 -35.10
CA GLU A 65 -6.81 6.73 -34.62
C GLU A 65 -5.55 6.29 -33.89
N TRP A 66 -4.44 6.99 -34.12
CA TRP A 66 -3.18 6.73 -33.45
C TRP A 66 -2.40 8.03 -33.32
N SER A 67 -1.59 8.12 -32.27
CA SER A 67 -0.65 9.21 -32.08
C SER A 67 0.77 8.67 -31.92
N ARG A 68 1.76 9.50 -32.24
CA ARG A 68 3.18 9.15 -32.05
C ARG A 68 3.48 9.12 -30.55
N ALA A 69 4.25 8.12 -30.13
CA ALA A 69 4.63 7.90 -28.74
C ALA A 69 6.16 7.91 -28.53
N GLU A 70 6.90 8.46 -29.50
CA GLU A 70 8.36 8.45 -29.48
C GLU A 70 8.91 9.29 -28.32
N ASP A 71 8.24 10.41 -28.01
CA ASP A 71 8.69 11.33 -26.97
C ASP A 71 8.58 10.71 -25.58
N GLU A 72 7.48 9.98 -25.31
CA GLU A 72 7.29 9.24 -24.06
C GLU A 72 8.34 8.12 -23.90
N VAL A 73 8.61 7.36 -24.97
CA VAL A 73 9.62 6.29 -24.93
C VAL A 73 11.04 6.86 -24.76
N ARG A 74 11.37 7.94 -25.48
CA ARG A 74 12.66 8.61 -25.34
C ARG A 74 12.81 9.27 -23.98
N PHE A 75 11.72 9.77 -23.39
CA PHE A 75 11.74 10.29 -22.03
C PHE A 75 12.09 9.19 -21.03
N ILE A 76 11.40 8.04 -21.08
CA ILE A 76 11.66 6.91 -20.17
C ILE A 76 13.11 6.43 -20.33
N ARG A 77 13.59 6.23 -21.56
CA ARG A 77 14.99 5.81 -21.81
C ARG A 77 16.01 6.80 -21.27
N ARG A 78 15.84 8.10 -21.56
CA ARG A 78 16.71 9.15 -21.02
C ARG A 78 16.67 9.18 -19.49
N PHE A 79 15.51 8.94 -18.90
CA PHE A 79 15.35 8.88 -17.45
C PHE A 79 16.09 7.69 -16.84
N GLU A 80 15.97 6.51 -17.45
CA GLU A 80 16.72 5.31 -17.06
C GLU A 80 18.23 5.49 -17.21
N GLU A 81 18.68 6.12 -18.31
CA GLU A 81 20.09 6.43 -18.58
C GLU A 81 20.71 7.38 -17.55
N MET A 82 19.93 8.29 -16.96
CA MET A 82 20.42 9.18 -15.90
C MET A 82 20.74 8.43 -14.61
N GLN A 83 20.16 7.25 -14.39
CA GLN A 83 20.34 6.43 -13.17
C GLN A 83 20.10 7.19 -11.85
N VAL A 84 19.33 8.28 -11.88
CA VAL A 84 18.97 9.04 -10.68
C VAL A 84 17.72 8.46 -10.05
N ARG A 85 17.75 8.24 -8.73
CA ARG A 85 16.55 7.86 -7.97
C ARG A 85 15.62 9.07 -7.82
N PRO A 86 14.41 9.05 -8.39
CA PRO A 86 13.45 10.13 -8.16
C PRO A 86 13.01 10.13 -6.69
N VAL A 87 13.18 11.29 -6.04
CA VAL A 87 12.68 11.52 -4.68
C VAL A 87 11.39 12.34 -4.77
N MET A 88 10.33 11.82 -4.17
CA MET A 88 9.06 12.53 -4.12
C MET A 88 9.13 13.68 -3.11
N GLN A 89 8.78 14.89 -3.55
CA GLN A 89 8.60 16.00 -2.64
C GLN A 89 7.23 15.93 -1.96
N PRO A 90 7.16 16.03 -0.61
CA PRO A 90 5.91 15.81 0.15
C PRO A 90 4.82 16.86 -0.13
N LYS A 91 5.17 18.03 -0.67
CA LYS A 91 4.23 19.11 -0.96
C LYS A 91 3.55 19.01 -2.33
N THR A 92 3.92 18.02 -3.14
CA THR A 92 3.37 17.88 -4.50
C THR A 92 1.95 17.31 -4.47
N PRO A 93 1.11 17.63 -5.48
CA PRO A 93 -0.20 16.98 -5.61
C PRO A 93 -0.11 15.45 -5.69
N TRP A 94 0.94 14.91 -6.31
CA TRP A 94 1.20 13.47 -6.36
C TRP A 94 1.50 12.87 -4.99
N ALA A 95 2.23 13.57 -4.13
CA ALA A 95 2.43 13.12 -2.74
C ALA A 95 1.10 13.04 -1.98
N LYS A 96 0.17 13.96 -2.24
CA LYS A 96 -1.18 13.89 -1.67
C LYS A 96 -1.96 12.68 -2.15
N THR A 97 -1.82 12.27 -3.42
CA THR A 97 -2.54 11.09 -3.96
C THR A 97 -2.05 9.77 -3.39
N LEU A 98 -0.76 9.68 -3.06
CA LEU A 98 -0.15 8.51 -2.41
C LEU A 98 -0.62 8.33 -0.96
N GLY A 99 -0.94 9.43 -0.28
CA GLY A 99 -1.36 9.42 1.11
C GLY A 99 -0.24 9.00 2.08
N SER A 100 -0.51 9.10 3.38
CA SER A 100 0.49 8.83 4.43
C SER A 100 1.06 7.40 4.38
N LYS A 101 0.27 6.42 3.93
CA LYS A 101 0.62 4.99 3.96
C LYS A 101 1.69 4.57 2.95
N ASN A 102 1.74 5.23 1.80
CA ASN A 102 2.64 4.83 0.73
C ASN A 102 4.07 5.29 0.96
N SER A 103 4.32 6.25 1.88
CA SER A 103 5.66 6.78 2.16
C SER A 103 6.61 5.77 2.81
N ALA A 104 6.11 4.87 3.68
CA ALA A 104 6.95 4.06 4.55
C ALA A 104 7.20 2.61 4.07
N ASN A 105 6.47 2.10 3.09
CA ASN A 105 6.34 0.65 2.88
C ASN A 105 6.82 0.11 1.52
N TRP A 106 7.46 0.92 0.67
CA TRP A 106 7.81 0.51 -0.70
C TRP A 106 9.25 -0.05 -0.85
N ILE A 107 10.02 -0.25 0.22
CA ILE A 107 11.36 -0.88 0.14
C ILE A 107 11.27 -2.39 -0.22
N ILE A 108 10.14 -2.85 -0.75
CA ILE A 108 9.92 -4.25 -1.10
C ILE A 108 9.46 -4.31 -2.55
N ASP A 109 10.30 -4.93 -3.37
CA ASP A 109 10.14 -5.11 -4.81
C ASP A 109 8.93 -6.00 -5.17
N SER A 110 8.34 -6.63 -4.15
CA SER A 110 7.13 -7.43 -4.21
C SER A 110 6.41 -7.38 -2.87
N GLU A 111 5.15 -6.93 -2.84
CA GLU A 111 4.28 -7.05 -1.66
C GLU A 111 4.07 -8.52 -1.20
N PHE A 112 4.53 -9.50 -2.00
CA PHE A 112 4.56 -10.92 -1.68
C PHE A 112 5.92 -11.41 -1.15
N CYS A 113 6.98 -10.60 -1.25
CA CYS A 113 8.22 -10.86 -0.54
C CYS A 113 7.99 -10.55 0.94
N ARG A 114 8.11 -11.59 1.79
CA ARG A 114 8.08 -11.40 3.24
C ARG A 114 9.20 -10.43 3.61
N ARG A 115 8.89 -9.38 4.37
CA ARG A 115 9.90 -8.49 4.96
C ARG A 115 10.97 -9.34 5.62
N TYR A 116 12.15 -9.39 5.02
CA TYR A 116 13.34 -9.80 5.72
C TYR A 116 13.82 -8.53 6.42
N GLU A 117 13.37 -8.32 7.67
CA GLU A 117 14.05 -7.36 8.55
C GLU A 117 15.40 -8.00 8.89
N GLY A 118 16.37 -7.80 8.01
CA GLY A 118 17.76 -7.85 8.42
C GLY A 118 17.97 -6.80 9.51
N PRO A 119 19.00 -6.94 10.37
CA PRO A 119 19.31 -5.98 11.43
C PRO A 119 19.52 -4.53 10.91
N GLU A 120 19.71 -4.34 9.60
CA GLU A 120 19.89 -3.04 8.94
C GLU A 120 18.57 -2.29 8.66
N ALA A 121 17.41 -2.96 8.68
CA ALA A 121 16.13 -2.35 8.31
C ALA A 121 15.56 -1.37 9.36
N GLU A 122 16.15 -1.31 10.56
CA GLU A 122 15.75 -0.37 11.62
C GLU A 122 16.56 0.95 11.61
N GLU A 123 17.58 1.10 10.74
CA GLU A 123 18.43 2.30 10.76
C GLU A 123 17.85 3.53 10.02
N GLU A 124 16.88 3.38 9.12
CA GLU A 124 16.33 4.50 8.33
C GLU A 124 14.85 4.80 8.61
N GLY A 125 14.53 5.03 9.88
CA GLY A 125 13.23 5.55 10.32
C GLY A 125 13.32 6.99 10.83
N PHE A 126 13.39 7.98 9.92
CA PHE A 126 13.33 9.40 10.27
C PHE A 126 11.97 9.73 10.91
N GLY A 127 11.97 9.88 12.24
CA GLY A 127 10.89 10.53 12.98
C GLY A 127 9.72 9.63 13.43
N SER A 128 9.87 8.93 14.55
CA SER A 128 8.94 9.03 15.69
C SER A 128 9.36 8.04 16.80
N ASN A 129 9.76 8.61 17.94
CA ASN A 129 10.22 7.95 19.17
C ASN A 129 11.70 7.50 19.21
N GLU A 130 12.58 8.47 19.09
CA GLU A 130 14.00 8.36 19.46
C GLU A 130 14.22 7.79 20.87
N ASN A 131 13.29 8.07 21.80
CA ASN A 131 13.31 7.50 23.16
C ASN A 131 13.02 5.99 23.21
N LEU A 132 12.16 5.46 22.35
CA LEU A 132 11.88 4.00 22.32
C LEU A 132 13.07 3.23 21.74
N LEU A 133 13.72 3.80 20.72
CA LEU A 133 14.96 3.26 20.16
C LEU A 133 16.09 3.24 21.18
N ARG A 134 16.25 4.32 21.98
CA ARG A 134 17.27 4.36 23.06
C ARG A 134 17.05 3.33 24.15
N VAL A 135 15.80 3.14 24.60
CA VAL A 135 15.46 2.14 25.63
C VAL A 135 15.73 0.72 25.11
N ALA A 136 15.28 0.41 23.89
CA ALA A 136 15.53 -0.90 23.28
C ALA A 136 17.03 -1.16 23.04
N ALA A 137 17.78 -0.15 22.62
CA ALA A 137 19.23 -0.25 22.44
C ALA A 137 19.96 -0.50 23.78
N GLN A 138 19.55 0.16 24.86
CA GLN A 138 20.13 -0.06 26.19
C GLN A 138 19.80 -1.45 26.74
N GLU A 139 18.55 -1.93 26.60
CA GLU A 139 18.19 -3.30 26.98
C GLU A 139 18.99 -4.35 26.19
N ALA A 140 19.16 -4.14 24.89
CA ALA A 140 19.96 -5.03 24.04
C ALA A 140 21.44 -5.05 24.43
N GLN A 141 22.02 -3.89 24.78
CA GLN A 141 23.40 -3.80 25.29
C GLN A 141 23.56 -4.52 26.64
N GLN A 142 22.59 -4.36 27.55
CA GLN A 142 22.60 -5.07 28.84
C GLN A 142 22.45 -6.58 28.68
N ALA A 143 21.62 -7.04 27.74
CA ALA A 143 21.50 -8.46 27.40
C ALA A 143 22.83 -9.03 26.88
N ARG A 144 23.50 -8.32 25.95
CA ARG A 144 24.84 -8.71 25.46
C ARG A 144 25.89 -8.75 26.57
N ALA A 145 25.88 -7.78 27.49
CA ALA A 145 26.81 -7.75 28.61
C ALA A 145 26.59 -8.94 29.58
N ARG A 146 25.33 -9.33 29.80
CA ARG A 146 25.00 -10.53 30.59
C ARG A 146 25.45 -11.82 29.90
N GLU A 147 25.29 -11.91 28.58
CA GLU A 147 25.76 -13.05 27.80
C GLU A 147 27.29 -13.13 27.76
N GLN A 148 27.99 -12.00 27.69
CA GLN A 148 29.46 -11.95 27.75
C GLN A 148 30.04 -12.34 29.11
N GLN A 149 29.27 -12.16 30.19
CA GLN A 149 29.65 -12.59 31.54
C GLN A 149 29.38 -14.09 31.79
N ALA A 150 28.55 -14.74 30.97
CA ALA A 150 28.42 -16.18 30.99
C ALA A 150 29.63 -16.80 30.29
N SER A 151 30.51 -17.45 31.05
CA SER A 151 31.68 -18.14 30.51
C SER A 151 31.25 -19.14 29.44
N VAL A 152 31.70 -18.92 28.20
CA VAL A 152 31.49 -19.82 27.07
C VAL A 152 32.21 -21.14 27.41
N SER A 153 31.45 -22.23 27.49
CA SER A 153 32.01 -23.57 27.60
C SER A 153 32.78 -23.92 26.32
N ASP A 154 34.04 -24.33 26.43
CA ASP A 154 34.92 -24.71 25.30
C ASP A 154 34.59 -26.07 24.66
N ASP A 155 33.41 -26.64 24.95
CA ASP A 155 32.99 -27.91 24.38
C ASP A 155 32.62 -27.79 22.88
N LEU A 156 33.43 -28.40 22.03
CA LEU A 156 33.23 -28.47 20.57
C LEU A 156 31.93 -29.18 20.14
N ALA A 157 31.25 -29.88 21.06
CA ALA A 157 30.02 -30.64 20.79
C ALA A 157 28.80 -29.75 20.50
N ASP A 158 28.86 -28.45 20.83
CA ASP A 158 27.76 -27.50 20.59
C ASP A 158 27.98 -26.59 19.38
N PHE A 159 29.14 -26.67 18.72
CA PHE A 159 29.37 -25.97 17.46
C PHE A 159 28.47 -26.55 16.35
N GLY A 160 27.47 -25.78 15.94
CA GLY A 160 26.50 -26.15 14.92
C GLY A 160 25.06 -26.26 15.42
N LYS A 161 24.84 -26.24 16.75
CA LYS A 161 23.50 -25.96 17.29
C LYS A 161 23.29 -24.46 17.19
N ALA A 162 22.21 -24.03 16.55
CA ALA A 162 21.83 -22.63 16.50
C ALA A 162 21.87 -22.07 17.92
N GLY A 163 22.76 -21.11 18.19
CA GLY A 163 22.98 -20.60 19.54
C GLY A 163 21.68 -20.07 20.16
N THR A 164 21.65 -19.97 21.49
CA THR A 164 20.57 -19.29 22.24
C THR A 164 20.43 -17.81 21.87
N GLY A 165 21.42 -17.24 21.16
CA GLY A 165 21.28 -15.98 20.46
C GLY A 165 20.18 -16.09 19.40
N ASN A 166 19.18 -15.22 19.49
CA ASN A 166 18.06 -15.02 18.57
C ASN A 166 18.45 -14.66 17.12
N TYR A 167 19.66 -15.02 16.66
CA TYR A 167 20.10 -14.89 15.28
C TYR A 167 19.28 -15.85 14.41
N GLY A 168 18.24 -15.29 13.77
CA GLY A 168 17.34 -16.01 12.87
C GLY A 168 15.99 -16.37 13.47
N HIS A 169 15.71 -16.05 14.75
CA HIS A 169 14.35 -16.17 15.26
C HIS A 169 13.51 -15.07 14.61
N ARG A 170 12.63 -15.49 13.70
CA ARG A 170 11.67 -14.60 13.01
C ARG A 170 10.96 -13.83 14.10
N ARG A 171 11.29 -12.54 14.30
CA ARG A 171 10.45 -11.66 15.11
C ARG A 171 9.05 -11.83 14.54
N ALA A 172 8.09 -12.20 15.38
CA ALA A 172 6.70 -12.23 14.97
C ALA A 172 6.42 -10.83 14.42
N LEU A 173 6.27 -10.73 13.11
CA LEU A 173 6.04 -9.46 12.45
C LEU A 173 4.91 -8.81 13.20
N LYS A 174 5.13 -7.61 13.76
CA LYS A 174 4.04 -6.83 14.33
C LYS A 174 2.97 -6.82 13.26
N SER A 175 1.82 -7.43 13.54
CA SER A 175 0.70 -7.46 12.63
C SER A 175 0.32 -6.00 12.39
N HIS A 176 0.87 -5.42 11.34
CA HIS A 176 0.45 -4.12 10.88
C HIS A 176 -0.95 -4.38 10.39
N SER A 177 -1.95 -4.10 11.25
CA SER A 177 -3.31 -4.00 10.80
C SER A 177 -3.28 -2.94 9.71
N VAL A 178 -3.39 -3.40 8.46
CA VAL A 178 -3.37 -2.51 7.31
C VAL A 178 -4.64 -1.70 7.46
N LYS A 179 -4.48 -0.50 8.01
CA LYS A 179 -5.57 0.47 8.14
C LYS A 179 -5.97 0.83 6.72
N LEU A 180 -6.93 0.13 6.14
CA LEU A 180 -7.48 0.41 4.83
C LEU A 180 -8.38 1.63 5.03
N SER A 181 -8.12 2.72 4.31
CA SER A 181 -8.92 3.93 4.42
C SER A 181 -8.77 4.70 3.12
N PRO A 182 -9.87 5.17 2.52
CA PRO A 182 -9.80 5.94 1.29
C PRO A 182 -8.99 7.21 1.51
N ASN A 183 -8.18 7.58 0.52
CA ASN A 183 -7.43 8.82 0.57
C ASN A 183 -8.35 10.00 0.24
N ILE A 184 -8.88 10.67 1.27
CA ILE A 184 -9.85 11.77 1.14
C ILE A 184 -9.22 12.98 0.45
N GLU A 185 -7.94 13.26 0.71
CA GLU A 185 -7.22 14.42 0.14
C GLU A 185 -6.99 14.29 -1.37
N ALA A 186 -7.04 13.07 -1.90
CA ALA A 186 -6.86 12.78 -3.31
C ALA A 186 -8.17 12.83 -4.11
N MET A 187 -9.33 12.94 -3.45
CA MET A 187 -10.61 12.90 -4.13
C MET A 187 -10.92 14.24 -4.80
N MET A 188 -11.43 14.17 -6.03
CA MET A 188 -12.05 15.35 -6.66
C MET A 188 -13.31 15.76 -5.89
N PRO A 189 -13.73 17.03 -5.90
CA PRO A 189 -14.90 17.50 -5.15
C PRO A 189 -16.16 16.65 -5.38
N ASP A 190 -16.47 16.32 -6.64
CA ASP A 190 -17.63 15.47 -6.98
C ASP A 190 -17.51 14.04 -6.43
N GLN A 191 -16.30 13.48 -6.43
CA GLN A 191 -16.03 12.16 -5.87
C GLN A 191 -16.20 12.18 -4.35
N PHE A 192 -15.71 13.25 -3.71
CA PHE A 192 -15.86 13.46 -2.28
C PHE A 192 -17.34 13.58 -1.88
N GLU A 193 -18.16 14.33 -2.63
CA GLU A 193 -19.60 14.39 -2.37
C GLU A 193 -20.28 13.02 -2.45
N ARG A 194 -19.98 12.25 -3.52
CA ARG A 194 -20.51 10.89 -3.68
C ARG A 194 -20.07 9.99 -2.53
N TYR A 195 -18.82 10.12 -2.11
CA TYR A 195 -18.28 9.41 -0.96
C TYR A 195 -19.03 9.76 0.33
N VAL A 196 -19.28 11.04 0.60
CA VAL A 196 -20.05 11.50 1.76
C VAL A 196 -21.50 10.97 1.71
N ARG A 197 -22.16 10.97 0.55
CA ARG A 197 -23.51 10.39 0.40
C ARG A 197 -23.51 8.91 0.74
N ARG A 198 -22.52 8.14 0.28
CA ARG A 198 -22.35 6.72 0.64
C ARG A 198 -22.08 6.55 2.14
N LEU A 199 -21.21 7.37 2.75
CA LEU A 199 -20.96 7.32 4.20
C LEU A 199 -22.23 7.59 5.02
N ARG A 200 -23.09 8.52 4.59
CA ARG A 200 -24.36 8.80 5.29
C ARG A 200 -25.29 7.59 5.32
N GLN A 201 -25.26 6.74 4.28
CA GLN A 201 -26.04 5.50 4.24
C GLN A 201 -25.53 4.47 5.27
N LEU A 202 -24.26 4.55 5.68
CA LEU A 202 -23.66 3.64 6.66
C LEU A 202 -23.93 4.01 8.12
N ARG A 203 -24.69 5.08 8.39
CA ARG A 203 -25.03 5.52 9.75
C ARG A 203 -25.64 4.41 10.63
N PRO A 204 -26.57 3.56 10.17
CA PRO A 204 -27.12 2.49 11.01
C PRO A 204 -26.03 1.49 11.45
N ARG A 205 -25.16 1.07 10.52
CA ARG A 205 -24.02 0.19 10.80
C ARG A 205 -23.02 0.84 11.76
N PHE A 206 -22.81 2.15 11.65
CA PHE A 206 -21.96 2.87 12.61
C PHE A 206 -22.55 2.83 14.03
N LYS A 207 -23.88 2.94 14.20
CA LYS A 207 -24.51 2.79 15.52
C LYS A 207 -24.28 1.40 16.10
N GLU A 208 -24.38 0.35 15.27
CA GLU A 208 -24.10 -1.03 15.69
C GLU A 208 -22.64 -1.20 16.09
N PHE A 209 -21.71 -0.62 15.32
CA PHE A 209 -20.29 -0.59 15.64
C PHE A 209 -20.03 0.07 16.99
N LEU A 210 -20.63 1.24 17.27
CA LEU A 210 -20.48 1.89 18.57
C LEU A 210 -21.00 1.04 19.73
N ARG A 211 -22.11 0.32 19.54
CA ARG A 211 -22.62 -0.63 20.54
C ARG A 211 -21.65 -1.80 20.77
N LYS A 212 -21.03 -2.30 19.71
CA LYS A 212 -20.03 -3.37 19.80
C LYS A 212 -18.78 -2.90 20.54
N VAL A 213 -18.23 -1.74 20.16
CA VAL A 213 -17.07 -1.14 20.82
C VAL A 213 -17.36 -0.87 22.30
N ALA A 214 -18.55 -0.35 22.61
CA ALA A 214 -19.00 -0.17 24.00
C ALA A 214 -19.02 -1.48 24.80
N ALA A 215 -19.49 -2.57 24.20
CA ALA A 215 -19.53 -3.88 24.84
C ALA A 215 -18.12 -4.47 25.03
N ASP A 216 -17.24 -4.30 24.04
CA ASP A 216 -15.85 -4.74 24.11
C ASP A 216 -15.06 -3.95 25.16
N ASP A 217 -15.20 -2.62 25.19
CA ASP A 217 -14.61 -1.76 26.23
C ASP A 217 -15.11 -2.14 27.62
N ALA A 218 -16.39 -2.51 27.77
CA ALA A 218 -16.94 -2.98 29.03
C ALA A 218 -16.36 -4.34 29.46
N ARG A 219 -16.06 -5.24 28.52
CA ARG A 219 -15.36 -6.51 28.78
C ARG A 219 -13.92 -6.24 29.21
N THR A 220 -13.18 -5.45 28.44
CA THR A 220 -11.79 -5.10 28.77
C THR A 220 -11.69 -4.35 30.09
N ALA A 221 -12.68 -3.51 30.44
CA ALA A 221 -12.74 -2.86 31.75
C ALA A 221 -13.01 -3.85 32.90
N LYS A 222 -13.82 -4.89 32.69
CA LYS A 222 -14.00 -5.97 33.69
C LYS A 222 -12.71 -6.77 33.86
N ASP A 223 -12.06 -7.13 32.76
CA ASP A 223 -10.77 -7.84 32.78
C ASP A 223 -9.68 -6.97 33.44
N ARG A 224 -9.67 -5.66 33.16
CA ARG A 224 -8.79 -4.71 33.85
C ARG A 224 -9.12 -4.54 35.31
N LYS A 225 -10.38 -4.51 35.74
CA LYS A 225 -10.76 -4.45 37.17
C LYS A 225 -10.34 -5.71 37.93
N LEU A 226 -10.29 -6.86 37.26
CA LEU A 226 -9.72 -8.09 37.82
C LEU A 226 -8.20 -7.95 38.04
N ILE A 227 -7.53 -7.12 37.22
CA ILE A 227 -6.08 -6.85 37.28
C ILE A 227 -5.75 -5.59 38.12
N GLN A 228 -6.67 -4.64 38.29
CA GLN A 228 -6.50 -3.33 38.93
C GLN A 228 -7.51 -3.12 40.07
N GLN A 229 -7.41 -3.92 41.13
CA GLN A 229 -7.82 -3.47 42.47
C GLN A 229 -6.88 -2.39 43.06
N GLN A 230 -5.96 -1.84 42.25
CA GLN A 230 -5.10 -0.73 42.59
C GLN A 230 -5.25 0.35 41.50
N THR A 231 -5.60 1.58 41.91
CA THR A 231 -5.73 2.84 41.14
C THR A 231 -7.14 3.17 40.58
N HIS A 232 -7.88 4.00 41.33
CA HIS A 232 -9.17 4.58 40.96
C HIS A 232 -9.03 6.07 40.63
N ALA A 233 -9.30 6.49 39.38
CA ALA A 233 -9.64 7.88 39.02
C ALA A 233 -10.13 8.04 37.55
N LEU A 234 -9.67 7.21 36.61
CA LEU A 234 -9.89 7.41 35.16
C LEU A 234 -11.14 6.74 34.56
N GLU A 235 -11.87 5.92 35.32
CA GLU A 235 -12.98 5.11 34.76
C GLU A 235 -14.34 5.84 34.69
N ASN A 236 -14.55 6.86 35.53
CA ASN A 236 -15.85 7.54 35.62
C ASN A 236 -16.16 8.40 34.39
N THR A 237 -15.14 8.91 33.70
CA THR A 237 -15.33 9.66 32.45
C THR A 237 -15.81 8.76 31.31
N ARG A 238 -15.34 7.51 31.19
CA ARG A 238 -15.69 6.63 30.04
C ARG A 238 -17.14 6.11 30.07
N LYS A 239 -17.69 5.79 31.24
CA LYS A 239 -19.05 5.23 31.36
C LYS A 239 -20.17 6.24 31.07
N SER A 240 -19.90 7.54 31.21
CA SER A 240 -20.85 8.61 30.90
C SER A 240 -21.09 8.80 29.39
N PHE A 241 -20.11 8.48 28.54
CA PHE A 241 -20.16 8.81 27.10
C PHE A 241 -21.19 8.03 26.28
N LEU A 242 -21.53 6.81 26.72
CA LEU A 242 -22.50 5.93 26.04
C LEU A 242 -23.90 6.02 26.64
N SER A 243 -24.12 6.93 27.59
CA SER A 243 -25.45 7.25 28.09
C SER A 243 -26.34 7.66 26.92
N SER A 244 -27.58 7.18 26.92
CA SER A 244 -28.57 7.33 25.84
C SER A 244 -28.89 8.78 25.45
N ASN A 245 -28.35 9.77 26.17
CA ASN A 245 -28.64 11.19 26.00
C ASN A 245 -27.63 11.93 25.12
N ASN A 246 -26.45 11.36 24.83
CA ASN A 246 -25.48 12.04 23.97
C ASN A 246 -25.87 11.86 22.50
N THR A 247 -25.91 12.97 21.77
CA THR A 247 -26.18 12.89 20.33
C THR A 247 -24.98 12.23 19.62
N LEU A 248 -25.25 11.52 18.52
CA LEU A 248 -24.19 10.94 17.68
C LEU A 248 -23.19 11.98 17.18
N PHE A 249 -23.63 13.23 17.05
CA PHE A 249 -22.79 14.34 16.64
C PHE A 249 -21.75 14.66 17.72
N ASP A 250 -22.15 14.74 18.99
CA ASP A 250 -21.25 15.07 20.11
C ASP A 250 -20.19 13.98 20.32
N ILE A 251 -20.58 12.71 20.18
CA ILE A 251 -19.66 11.57 20.26
C ILE A 251 -18.65 11.62 19.10
N ALA A 252 -19.07 12.05 17.92
CA ALA A 252 -18.22 12.13 16.73
C ALA A 252 -17.26 13.33 16.73
N GLN A 253 -17.59 14.42 17.41
CA GLN A 253 -16.74 15.62 17.52
C GLN A 253 -15.58 15.45 18.52
N ASN A 254 -15.60 14.42 19.36
CA ASN A 254 -14.53 14.19 20.33
C ASN A 254 -13.27 13.62 19.64
N PRO A 255 -12.15 14.37 19.62
CA PRO A 255 -10.93 13.94 18.93
C PRO A 255 -10.23 12.77 19.66
N SER A 256 -10.52 12.56 20.94
CA SER A 256 -9.85 11.56 21.78
C SER A 256 -10.16 10.11 21.43
N THR A 257 -11.22 9.85 20.67
CA THR A 257 -11.72 8.47 20.50
C THR A 257 -11.65 7.93 19.08
N GLU A 258 -11.37 8.75 18.06
CA GLU A 258 -11.22 8.37 16.63
C GLU A 258 -12.23 7.29 16.14
N TYR A 259 -13.45 7.22 16.72
CA TYR A 259 -14.37 6.10 16.47
C TYR A 259 -14.81 6.03 15.01
N HIS A 260 -15.01 7.20 14.38
CA HIS A 260 -15.37 7.31 12.98
C HIS A 260 -14.27 6.72 12.07
N ARG A 261 -13.00 7.00 12.37
CA ARG A 261 -11.85 6.51 11.61
C ARG A 261 -11.72 5.00 11.75
N ARG A 262 -11.80 4.49 12.98
CA ARG A 262 -11.78 3.04 13.25
C ARG A 262 -12.92 2.31 12.56
N PHE A 263 -14.12 2.89 12.54
CA PHE A 263 -15.25 2.32 11.81
C PHE A 263 -15.01 2.26 10.31
N ILE A 264 -14.49 3.34 9.70
CA ILE A 264 -14.18 3.35 8.27
C ILE A 264 -13.10 2.32 7.96
N GLU A 265 -12.08 2.20 8.81
CA GLU A 265 -11.01 1.21 8.67
C GLU A 265 -11.54 -0.22 8.79
N ASP A 266 -12.36 -0.53 9.79
CA ASP A 266 -12.98 -1.85 9.98
C ASP A 266 -13.95 -2.20 8.85
N TYR A 267 -14.81 -1.26 8.47
CA TYR A 267 -15.78 -1.43 7.38
C TYR A 267 -15.09 -1.67 6.04
N THR A 268 -14.04 -0.90 5.72
CA THR A 268 -13.29 -1.13 4.49
C THR A 268 -12.52 -2.44 4.56
N ALA A 269 -11.83 -2.74 5.66
CA ALA A 269 -11.16 -4.03 5.84
C ALA A 269 -12.11 -5.22 5.63
N SER A 270 -13.36 -5.16 6.12
CA SER A 270 -14.36 -6.20 5.86
C SER A 270 -14.70 -6.35 4.37
N GLN A 271 -14.75 -5.26 3.61
CA GLN A 271 -14.98 -5.32 2.15
C GLN A 271 -13.83 -6.01 1.41
N PHE A 272 -12.60 -5.90 1.93
CA PHE A 272 -11.42 -6.56 1.36
C PHE A 272 -11.29 -8.02 1.83
N ALA A 273 -11.80 -8.35 3.02
CA ALA A 273 -11.74 -9.70 3.59
C ALA A 273 -12.77 -10.68 2.99
N ASP A 274 -13.86 -10.18 2.41
CA ASP A 274 -14.93 -10.98 1.80
C ASP A 274 -14.48 -11.63 0.46
N ILE A 275 -13.59 -12.63 0.56
CA ILE A 275 -13.14 -13.49 -0.55
C ILE A 275 -14.32 -14.28 -1.14
N SER A 276 -15.36 -14.54 -0.34
CA SER A 276 -16.54 -15.33 -0.72
C SER A 276 -17.55 -14.56 -1.56
N SER A 277 -17.47 -13.23 -1.64
CA SER A 277 -18.37 -12.47 -2.50
C SER A 277 -17.94 -12.68 -3.96
N SER A 278 -18.85 -13.24 -4.77
CA SER A 278 -18.62 -13.56 -6.19
C SER A 278 -18.29 -12.36 -7.08
N ASN A 279 -18.32 -11.14 -6.53
CA ASN A 279 -17.96 -9.89 -7.21
C ASN A 279 -16.44 -9.63 -7.31
N GLY A 280 -15.62 -10.59 -6.86
CA GLY A 280 -14.17 -10.59 -7.05
C GLY A 280 -13.42 -9.95 -5.89
N VAL A 281 -12.18 -10.41 -5.70
CA VAL A 281 -11.26 -9.84 -4.70
C VAL A 281 -11.05 -8.37 -5.05
N ILE A 282 -11.53 -7.48 -4.18
CA ILE A 282 -11.27 -6.05 -4.31
C ILE A 282 -9.80 -5.86 -3.96
N ILE A 283 -9.02 -5.25 -4.87
CA ILE A 283 -7.60 -4.94 -4.63
C ILE A 283 -7.50 -3.45 -4.32
N GLU A 284 -6.79 -3.09 -3.25
CA GLU A 284 -6.56 -1.70 -2.92
C GLU A 284 -5.71 -1.07 -4.03
N GLN A 285 -6.24 -0.01 -4.66
CA GLN A 285 -5.46 0.74 -5.64
C GLN A 285 -4.43 1.58 -4.92
N ARG A 286 -3.17 1.15 -4.96
CA ARG A 286 -2.03 1.94 -4.46
C ARG A 286 -1.24 2.47 -5.64
N PRO A 287 -1.25 3.79 -5.90
CA PRO A 287 -0.39 4.36 -6.92
C PRO A 287 1.08 4.14 -6.53
N HIS A 288 1.92 3.87 -7.54
CA HIS A 288 3.35 3.72 -7.34
C HIS A 288 3.97 5.08 -6.95
N GLN A 289 4.90 5.12 -5.99
CA GLN A 289 5.52 6.38 -5.53
C GLN A 289 6.07 7.22 -6.69
N VAL A 290 6.76 6.55 -7.62
CA VAL A 290 7.40 7.18 -8.78
C VAL A 290 6.63 6.92 -10.08
N GLY A 291 5.35 6.50 -9.98
CA GLY A 291 4.51 6.26 -11.16
C GLY A 291 4.98 5.16 -12.11
N GLY A 292 5.83 4.23 -11.64
CA GLY A 292 6.43 3.17 -12.47
C GLY A 292 7.59 3.64 -13.36
N LEU A 293 8.15 4.83 -13.13
CA LEU A 293 9.30 5.35 -13.89
C LEU A 293 10.59 4.56 -13.63
N LEU A 294 10.79 4.11 -12.39
CA LEU A 294 11.97 3.37 -11.99
C LEU A 294 11.59 2.33 -10.93
N TYR A 295 12.05 1.10 -11.15
CA TYR A 295 11.97 0.01 -10.18
C TYR A 295 13.31 -0.30 -9.53
N SER A 296 14.42 0.18 -10.11
CA SER A 296 15.72 0.10 -9.47
C SER A 296 15.87 1.14 -8.37
N HIS A 297 16.65 0.79 -7.36
CA HIS A 297 17.07 1.69 -6.29
C HIS A 297 18.57 1.94 -6.40
N PRO A 298 19.03 2.73 -7.40
CA PRO A 298 20.44 3.04 -7.52
C PRO A 298 20.89 3.76 -6.25
N THR A 299 22.01 3.30 -5.68
CA THR A 299 22.65 3.95 -4.55
C THR A 299 23.41 5.18 -5.03
N ASN A 300 23.72 6.12 -4.13
CA ASN A 300 24.52 7.30 -4.49
C ASN A 300 25.91 6.94 -5.04
N LEU A 301 26.43 5.75 -4.70
CA LEU A 301 27.69 5.24 -5.24
C LEU A 301 27.55 4.84 -6.71
N HIS A 302 26.41 4.25 -7.09
CA HIS A 302 26.14 3.83 -8.47
C HIS A 302 26.11 5.03 -9.43
N THR A 303 25.65 6.19 -8.95
CA THR A 303 25.61 7.43 -9.76
C THR A 303 26.97 8.12 -9.97
N GLN A 304 28.04 7.67 -9.29
CA GLN A 304 29.37 8.29 -9.35
C GLN A 304 30.36 7.54 -10.24
N LEU A 305 29.99 6.38 -10.76
CA LEU A 305 30.79 5.55 -11.67
C LEU A 305 30.40 5.84 -13.13
#